data_AF-A0ABD2E1P3-F1
#
_entry.id   AF-A0ABD2E1P3-F1
#
_cell.length_a   1.000
_cell.length_b   1.000
_cell.length_c   1.000
_cell.angle_alpha   90.00
_cell.angle_beta   90.00
_cell.angle_gamma   90.00
#
_symmetry.space_group_name_H-M   'P 1'
#
loop_
_entity.id
_entity.type
_entity.pdbx_description
1 polymer ?
#
loop_
_entity_poly.entity_id
_entity_poly.type
_entity_poly.pdbx_seq_one_letter_code
_entity_poly.pdbx_strand_id
1 'polypeptide(L)'
;MANEGCPKACDSPFSSDKHAQLILAQINKMRNGQHFCDVQLQVGKETFKVHRLVLAASSPYFAALFMGGMKESSKDVVQILGIEAGIFQILLDFIYTGGYTRLQGGRWSDSRALSCVERFDTFSQYWTTVSSLHQARCGLGVAVLRGMVYAIGGEKDSMIFDCTECYDPVTKQWTTVASMNHPRCGLGVCVCYGAIYALGGWVGAEIGNTIERFDPDENKWEVVGNMAVSRYYFGCCEMQGLIYVIGGISNEGIELRSFEVYDPLSKRWSPLPPMGTRRAYLGVAALNDCIYSIGGWNETQDALHTVEKYSFEEEKWVQVASMKVPRAGMCVVAVNGLLYVSGGRSSSHDFLAPGTLDSVEVYNPHSDTWTAIGNMITSRCEGGVAVL
;
A
#
# COMPACT_ATOMS: atom_id res chain seq x y z
N MET A 1 -62.09 32.03 -0.06
CA MET A 1 -61.30 30.80 -0.26
C MET A 1 -60.26 31.12 -1.31
N ALA A 2 -59.00 31.25 -0.86
CA ALA A 2 -57.87 31.58 -1.73
C ALA A 2 -57.41 30.33 -2.49
N ASN A 3 -57.08 30.52 -3.76
CA ASN A 3 -56.63 29.49 -4.69
C ASN A 3 -55.11 29.31 -4.49
N GLU A 4 -54.70 28.24 -3.81
CA GLU A 4 -53.27 27.92 -3.62
C GLU A 4 -52.68 27.36 -4.92
N GLY A 5 -51.63 28.02 -5.40
CA GLY A 5 -50.92 27.67 -6.62
C GLY A 5 -50.15 26.35 -6.50
N CYS A 6 -50.23 25.54 -7.56
CA CYS A 6 -49.42 24.34 -7.74
C CYS A 6 -47.93 24.74 -7.85
N PRO A 7 -47.00 24.12 -7.10
CA PRO A 7 -45.58 24.45 -7.18
C PRO A 7 -45.02 24.00 -8.53
N LYS A 8 -44.38 24.94 -9.25
CA LYS A 8 -43.67 24.68 -10.50
C LYS A 8 -42.56 23.65 -10.27
N ALA A 9 -42.56 22.57 -11.06
CA ALA A 9 -41.48 21.59 -11.08
C ALA A 9 -40.15 22.29 -11.43
N CYS A 10 -39.12 22.02 -10.66
CA CYS A 10 -37.78 22.51 -10.90
C CYS A 10 -37.15 21.62 -11.99
N ASP A 11 -37.04 22.13 -13.22
CA ASP A 11 -36.38 21.46 -14.36
C ASP A 11 -34.84 21.50 -14.20
N SER A 12 -34.31 20.92 -13.12
CA SER A 12 -32.87 20.63 -13.02
C SER A 12 -32.59 19.28 -13.69
N PRO A 13 -31.74 19.21 -14.74
CA PRO A 13 -31.42 17.93 -15.37
C PRO A 13 -30.70 17.02 -14.36
N PHE A 14 -31.25 15.83 -14.14
CA PHE A 14 -30.58 14.79 -13.35
C PHE A 14 -29.45 14.19 -14.18
N SER A 15 -28.20 14.55 -13.89
CA SER A 15 -27.00 13.97 -14.49
C SER A 15 -26.11 13.33 -13.42
N SER A 16 -25.54 12.16 -13.71
CA SER A 16 -24.56 11.50 -12.85
C SER A 16 -23.42 10.96 -13.69
N ASP A 17 -22.23 11.51 -13.47
CA ASP A 17 -21.00 11.14 -14.20
C ASP A 17 -20.51 9.72 -13.85
N LYS A 18 -21.09 9.11 -12.79
CA LYS A 18 -20.76 7.77 -12.28
C LYS A 18 -21.77 6.71 -12.68
N HIS A 19 -22.95 7.09 -13.19
CA HIS A 19 -24.07 6.17 -13.44
C HIS A 19 -23.72 5.04 -14.41
N ALA A 20 -23.09 5.39 -15.55
CA ALA A 20 -22.69 4.41 -16.56
C ALA A 20 -21.65 3.41 -16.04
N GLN A 21 -20.68 3.88 -15.26
CA GLN A 21 -19.63 3.04 -14.68
C GLN A 21 -20.19 2.06 -13.65
N LEU A 22 -21.08 2.53 -12.75
CA LEU A 22 -21.71 1.68 -11.74
C LEU A 22 -22.59 0.60 -12.36
N ILE A 23 -23.35 0.93 -13.40
CA ILE A 23 -24.14 -0.04 -14.15
C ILE A 23 -23.23 -1.12 -14.76
N LEU A 24 -22.15 -0.71 -15.43
CA LEU A 24 -21.25 -1.65 -16.09
C LEU A 24 -20.55 -2.58 -15.09
N ALA A 25 -20.14 -2.05 -13.93
CA ALA A 25 -19.57 -2.85 -12.84
C ALA A 25 -20.55 -3.90 -12.29
N GLN A 26 -21.82 -3.55 -12.10
CA GLN A 26 -22.84 -4.52 -11.67
C GLN A 26 -23.10 -5.58 -12.75
N ILE A 27 -23.10 -5.19 -14.03
CA ILE A 27 -23.25 -6.13 -15.14
C ILE A 27 -22.06 -7.10 -15.22
N ASN A 28 -20.84 -6.64 -14.96
CA ASN A 28 -19.67 -7.52 -14.86
C ASN A 28 -19.77 -8.51 -13.69
N LYS A 29 -20.27 -8.04 -12.53
CA LYS A 29 -20.54 -8.92 -11.38
C LYS A 29 -21.56 -10.00 -11.72
N MET A 30 -22.63 -9.64 -12.44
CA MET A 30 -23.64 -10.59 -12.91
C MET A 30 -23.05 -11.60 -13.90
N ARG A 31 -22.18 -11.17 -14.84
CA ARG A 31 -21.46 -12.06 -15.75
C ARG A 31 -20.62 -13.09 -15.00
N ASN A 32 -19.83 -12.65 -14.02
CA ASN A 32 -18.98 -13.54 -13.22
C ASN A 32 -19.79 -14.54 -12.38
N GLY A 33 -20.95 -14.11 -11.86
CA GLY A 33 -21.93 -14.97 -11.21
C GLY A 33 -22.79 -15.80 -12.17
N GLN A 34 -22.60 -15.67 -13.48
CA GLN A 34 -23.41 -16.30 -14.53
C GLN A 34 -24.91 -16.00 -14.44
N HIS A 35 -25.27 -14.87 -13.84
CA HIS A 35 -26.66 -14.41 -13.76
C HIS A 35 -27.04 -13.70 -15.05
N PHE A 36 -28.22 -14.02 -15.60
CA PHE A 36 -28.79 -13.40 -16.80
C PHE A 36 -27.96 -13.54 -18.10
N CYS A 37 -26.89 -14.32 -18.11
CA CYS A 37 -26.15 -14.65 -19.33
C CYS A 37 -27.04 -15.46 -20.30
N ASP A 38 -27.22 -14.95 -21.50
CA ASP A 38 -28.17 -15.40 -22.53
C ASP A 38 -27.48 -15.90 -23.82
N VAL A 39 -26.15 -15.97 -23.81
CA VAL A 39 -25.35 -16.59 -24.87
C VAL A 39 -24.04 -17.13 -24.33
N GLN A 40 -23.55 -18.21 -24.97
CA GLN A 40 -22.24 -18.78 -24.74
C GLN A 40 -21.36 -18.57 -25.96
N LEU A 41 -20.17 -18.03 -25.78
CA LEU A 41 -19.19 -17.87 -26.84
C LEU A 41 -18.13 -18.96 -26.72
N GLN A 42 -18.01 -19.80 -27.76
CA GLN A 42 -17.01 -20.85 -27.80
C GLN A 42 -15.79 -20.38 -28.60
N VAL A 43 -14.64 -20.30 -27.94
CA VAL A 43 -13.38 -19.84 -28.53
C VAL A 43 -12.31 -20.90 -28.29
N GLY A 44 -11.93 -21.61 -29.36
CA GLY A 44 -11.10 -22.80 -29.24
C GLY A 44 -11.79 -23.87 -28.38
N LYS A 45 -11.20 -24.19 -27.22
CA LYS A 45 -11.73 -25.17 -26.25
C LYS A 45 -12.48 -24.53 -25.08
N GLU A 46 -12.45 -23.21 -24.95
CA GLU A 46 -13.04 -22.48 -23.84
C GLU A 46 -14.42 -21.94 -24.19
N THR A 47 -15.28 -21.82 -23.17
CA THR A 47 -16.66 -21.34 -23.31
C THR A 47 -16.90 -20.20 -22.33
N PHE A 48 -17.34 -19.05 -22.85
CA PHE A 48 -17.61 -17.85 -22.06
C PHE A 48 -19.11 -17.57 -22.03
N LYS A 49 -19.71 -17.57 -20.83
CA LYS A 49 -21.11 -17.15 -20.64
C LYS A 49 -21.18 -15.63 -20.52
N VAL A 50 -21.98 -15.00 -21.37
CA VAL A 50 -22.02 -13.54 -21.52
C VAL A 50 -23.44 -13.08 -21.86
N HIS A 51 -23.62 -11.75 -21.94
CA HIS A 51 -24.88 -11.09 -22.22
C HIS A 51 -24.85 -10.52 -23.64
N ARG A 52 -25.79 -10.91 -24.51
CA ARG A 52 -25.91 -10.42 -25.90
C ARG A 52 -26.01 -8.90 -25.95
N LEU A 53 -26.81 -8.31 -25.05
CA LEU A 53 -27.04 -6.87 -25.00
C LEU A 53 -25.74 -6.09 -24.78
N VAL A 54 -24.88 -6.54 -23.85
CA VAL A 54 -23.63 -5.86 -23.52
C VAL A 54 -22.64 -5.93 -24.68
N LEU A 55 -22.52 -7.10 -25.30
CA LEU A 55 -21.66 -7.29 -26.48
C LEU A 55 -22.13 -6.44 -27.67
N ALA A 56 -23.45 -6.46 -27.95
CA ALA A 56 -24.04 -5.69 -29.04
C ALA A 56 -23.89 -4.18 -28.82
N ALA A 57 -24.11 -3.70 -27.60
CA ALA A 57 -23.93 -2.29 -27.26
C ALA A 57 -22.47 -1.83 -27.38
N SER A 58 -21.51 -2.72 -27.15
CA SER A 58 -20.09 -2.39 -27.10
C SER A 58 -19.35 -2.60 -28.42
N SER A 59 -19.94 -3.29 -29.41
CA SER A 59 -19.28 -3.62 -30.67
C SER A 59 -20.26 -3.76 -31.84
N PRO A 60 -20.04 -3.00 -32.94
CA PRO A 60 -20.83 -3.14 -34.17
C PRO A 60 -20.81 -4.56 -34.75
N TYR A 61 -19.71 -5.31 -34.57
CA TYR A 61 -19.61 -6.70 -35.02
C TYR A 61 -20.61 -7.59 -34.28
N PHE A 62 -20.65 -7.51 -32.94
CA PHE A 62 -21.58 -8.30 -32.14
C PHE A 62 -23.02 -7.83 -32.31
N ALA A 63 -23.24 -6.52 -32.52
CA ALA A 63 -24.55 -6.00 -32.89
C ALA A 63 -25.05 -6.64 -34.19
N ALA A 64 -24.23 -6.68 -35.24
CA ALA A 64 -24.57 -7.33 -36.50
C ALA A 64 -24.78 -8.85 -36.33
N LEU A 65 -23.95 -9.50 -35.51
CA LEU A 65 -24.04 -10.94 -35.24
C LEU A 65 -25.36 -11.34 -34.55
N PHE A 66 -25.83 -10.54 -33.59
CA PHE A 66 -27.01 -10.85 -32.79
C PHE A 66 -28.31 -10.22 -33.32
N MET A 67 -28.25 -9.07 -33.98
CA MET A 67 -29.42 -8.35 -34.51
C MET A 67 -29.66 -8.61 -36.00
N GLY A 68 -28.63 -8.95 -36.77
CA GLY A 68 -28.66 -8.95 -38.25
C GLY A 68 -29.28 -10.18 -38.93
N GLY A 69 -30.04 -11.02 -38.23
CA GLY A 69 -30.74 -12.17 -38.83
C GLY A 69 -29.84 -13.32 -39.31
N MET A 70 -28.58 -13.38 -38.88
CA MET A 70 -27.66 -14.49 -39.18
C MET A 70 -28.05 -15.77 -38.42
N LYS A 71 -27.65 -16.97 -38.90
CA LYS A 71 -27.97 -18.27 -38.27
C LYS A 71 -27.54 -18.36 -36.79
N GLU A 72 -26.59 -17.54 -36.40
CA GLU A 72 -25.99 -17.46 -35.06
C GLU A 72 -26.86 -16.65 -34.07
N SER A 73 -27.77 -15.82 -34.57
CA SER A 73 -28.65 -14.97 -33.74
C SER A 73 -29.55 -15.78 -32.80
N SER A 74 -29.99 -16.97 -33.23
CA SER A 74 -30.86 -17.87 -32.46
C SER A 74 -30.12 -19.01 -31.75
N LYS A 75 -28.78 -19.05 -31.79
CA LYS A 75 -27.99 -20.12 -31.17
C LYS A 75 -27.60 -19.76 -29.75
N ASP A 76 -27.78 -20.69 -28.81
CA ASP A 76 -27.29 -20.53 -27.43
C ASP A 76 -25.76 -20.56 -27.34
N VAL A 77 -25.10 -21.16 -28.33
CA VAL A 77 -23.64 -21.24 -28.45
C VAL A 77 -23.20 -20.67 -29.79
N VAL A 78 -22.33 -19.67 -29.77
CA VAL A 78 -21.76 -19.02 -30.96
C VAL A 78 -20.26 -19.23 -30.97
N GLN A 79 -19.74 -19.74 -32.08
CA GLN A 79 -18.32 -20.04 -32.23
C GLN A 79 -17.57 -18.81 -32.74
N ILE A 80 -16.52 -18.41 -32.04
CA ILE A 80 -15.61 -17.34 -32.46
C ILE A 80 -14.32 -17.98 -32.98
N LEU A 81 -13.98 -17.66 -34.23
CA LEU A 81 -12.82 -18.22 -34.93
C LEU A 81 -11.73 -17.16 -35.08
N GLY A 82 -10.47 -17.60 -35.15
CA GLY A 82 -9.32 -16.74 -35.47
C GLY A 82 -8.76 -15.92 -34.30
N ILE A 83 -9.23 -16.16 -33.07
CA ILE A 83 -8.74 -15.49 -31.85
C ILE A 83 -8.46 -16.55 -30.78
N GLU A 84 -7.35 -16.42 -30.06
CA GLU A 84 -7.01 -17.29 -28.92
C GLU A 84 -7.89 -16.97 -27.71
N ALA A 85 -8.30 -17.99 -26.95
CA ALA A 85 -9.23 -17.83 -25.81
C ALA A 85 -8.74 -16.79 -24.78
N GLY A 86 -7.44 -16.76 -24.46
CA GLY A 86 -6.87 -15.76 -23.56
C GLY A 86 -7.00 -14.32 -24.07
N ILE A 87 -6.83 -14.10 -25.39
CA ILE A 87 -7.04 -12.79 -26.03
C ILE A 87 -8.53 -12.44 -26.03
N PHE A 88 -9.39 -13.44 -26.19
CA PHE A 88 -10.83 -13.22 -26.15
C PHE A 88 -11.34 -12.84 -24.76
N GLN A 89 -10.82 -13.46 -23.71
CA GLN A 89 -11.12 -13.09 -22.32
C GLN A 89 -10.77 -11.62 -22.06
N ILE A 90 -9.63 -11.15 -22.55
CA ILE A 90 -9.18 -9.75 -22.49
C ILE A 90 -10.20 -8.81 -23.14
N LEU A 91 -10.67 -9.15 -24.34
CA LEU A 91 -11.67 -8.35 -25.06
C LEU A 91 -13.00 -8.30 -24.30
N LEU A 92 -13.43 -9.43 -23.75
CA LEU A 92 -14.63 -9.48 -22.93
C LEU A 92 -14.48 -8.64 -21.67
N ASP A 93 -13.33 -8.67 -21.02
CA ASP A 93 -13.11 -7.86 -19.82
C ASP A 93 -13.19 -6.37 -20.15
N PHE A 94 -12.53 -5.92 -21.22
CA PHE A 94 -12.68 -4.55 -21.71
C PHE A 94 -14.13 -4.16 -21.96
N ILE A 95 -14.92 -5.04 -22.61
CA ILE A 95 -16.34 -4.80 -22.89
C ILE A 95 -17.15 -4.61 -21.59
N TYR A 96 -16.81 -5.33 -20.52
CA TYR A 96 -17.53 -5.29 -19.25
C TYR A 96 -16.92 -4.34 -18.21
N THR A 97 -15.80 -3.66 -18.50
CA THR A 97 -15.14 -2.75 -17.54
C THR A 97 -14.80 -1.38 -18.13
N GLY A 98 -14.78 -1.23 -19.46
CA GLY A 98 -14.42 0.02 -20.14
C GLY A 98 -12.92 0.34 -20.14
N GLY A 99 -12.07 -0.59 -19.69
CA GLY A 99 -10.63 -0.37 -19.61
C GLY A 99 -9.84 -1.67 -19.49
N TYR A 100 -8.71 -1.74 -20.21
CA TYR A 100 -7.81 -2.89 -20.23
C TYR A 100 -6.39 -2.43 -19.91
N THR A 101 -5.90 -2.71 -18.71
CA THR A 101 -4.48 -2.59 -18.35
C THR A 101 -3.81 -3.95 -18.50
N ARG A 102 -3.18 -4.17 -19.66
CA ARG A 102 -2.30 -5.33 -19.88
C ARG A 102 -0.97 -5.11 -19.18
N LEU A 103 -0.78 -5.74 -18.04
CA LEU A 103 0.51 -6.33 -17.70
C LEU A 103 0.25 -7.76 -17.20
N GLN A 104 0.74 -8.74 -17.99
CA GLN A 104 0.57 -10.19 -17.84
C GLN A 104 0.25 -10.67 -16.41
N GLY A 105 -0.86 -11.40 -16.25
CA GLY A 105 -0.96 -12.48 -15.25
C GLY A 105 -1.30 -12.15 -13.80
N GLY A 106 -2.06 -11.09 -13.48
CA GLY A 106 -2.49 -10.80 -12.10
C GLY A 106 -4.01 -10.81 -11.90
N ARG A 107 -4.50 -11.47 -10.84
CA ARG A 107 -5.83 -11.23 -10.25
C ARG A 107 -5.92 -9.79 -9.74
N TRP A 108 -7.16 -9.28 -9.62
CA TRP A 108 -7.50 -7.94 -9.13
C TRP A 108 -6.60 -7.39 -8.01
N SER A 109 -5.96 -6.27 -8.33
CA SER A 109 -5.39 -5.17 -7.53
C SER A 109 -4.05 -4.80 -8.18
N ASP A 110 -3.74 -3.51 -8.30
CA ASP A 110 -2.42 -3.06 -8.79
C ASP A 110 -1.34 -3.27 -7.72
N SER A 111 -1.39 -4.41 -7.02
CA SER A 111 -0.47 -4.85 -5.96
C SER A 111 0.77 -5.49 -6.57
N ARG A 112 1.37 -4.86 -7.59
CA ARG A 112 2.68 -5.29 -8.07
C ARG A 112 3.74 -4.72 -7.15
N ALA A 113 4.37 -5.59 -6.37
CA ALA A 113 5.59 -5.24 -5.67
C ALA A 113 6.58 -4.61 -6.67
N LEU A 114 7.23 -3.52 -6.28
CA LEU A 114 8.14 -2.75 -7.14
C LEU A 114 9.59 -3.05 -6.75
N SER A 115 10.49 -3.06 -7.73
CA SER A 115 11.95 -3.03 -7.49
C SER A 115 12.54 -1.62 -7.66
N CYS A 116 11.73 -0.65 -8.09
CA CYS A 116 12.17 0.71 -8.40
C CYS A 116 12.63 1.44 -7.14
N VAL A 117 13.81 2.04 -7.21
CA VAL A 117 14.37 2.91 -6.17
C VAL A 117 14.46 4.32 -6.73
N GLU A 118 13.86 5.27 -6.01
CA GLU A 118 13.86 6.68 -6.36
C GLU A 118 14.61 7.46 -5.28
N ARG A 119 15.44 8.41 -5.70
CA ARG A 119 16.18 9.33 -4.84
C ARG A 119 15.59 10.73 -4.98
N PHE A 120 15.21 11.31 -3.85
CA PHE A 120 14.86 12.72 -3.75
C PHE A 120 16.07 13.55 -3.30
N ASP A 121 16.37 14.61 -4.03
CA ASP A 121 17.42 15.56 -3.65
C ASP A 121 16.79 16.78 -2.96
N THR A 122 17.10 16.98 -1.67
CA THR A 122 16.47 18.05 -0.86
C THR A 122 16.91 19.45 -1.23
N PHE A 123 18.05 19.63 -1.91
CA PHE A 123 18.52 20.94 -2.36
C PHE A 123 17.85 21.36 -3.66
N SER A 124 17.81 20.43 -4.61
CA SER A 124 17.34 20.68 -5.98
C SER A 124 15.87 20.32 -6.20
N GLN A 125 15.24 19.65 -5.23
CA GLN A 125 13.81 19.34 -5.18
C GLN A 125 13.30 18.52 -6.37
N TYR A 126 14.14 17.62 -6.89
CA TYR A 126 13.75 16.69 -7.95
C TYR A 126 13.97 15.23 -7.54
N TRP A 127 13.19 14.36 -8.16
CA TRP A 127 13.30 12.91 -8.05
C TRP A 127 14.14 12.35 -9.21
N THR A 128 14.97 11.35 -8.91
CA THR A 128 15.72 10.57 -9.89
C THR A 128 15.57 9.09 -9.61
N THR A 129 15.60 8.27 -10.67
CA THR A 129 15.72 6.82 -10.52
C THR A 129 17.18 6.43 -10.27
N VAL A 130 17.39 5.48 -9.36
CA VAL A 130 18.70 4.85 -9.11
C VAL A 130 18.60 3.35 -9.32
N SER A 131 19.69 2.62 -9.08
CA SER A 131 19.73 1.17 -9.28
C SER A 131 18.58 0.47 -8.56
N SER A 132 17.80 -0.31 -9.32
CA SER A 132 16.68 -1.08 -8.79
C SER A 132 17.16 -2.24 -7.91
N LEU A 133 16.33 -2.63 -6.96
CA LEU A 133 16.49 -3.86 -6.18
C LEU A 133 16.56 -5.08 -7.12
N HIS A 134 17.27 -6.13 -6.72
CA HIS A 134 17.26 -7.39 -7.46
C HIS A 134 15.88 -8.06 -7.38
N GLN A 135 15.22 -7.98 -6.22
CA GLN A 135 13.88 -8.51 -6.01
C GLN A 135 12.90 -7.40 -5.69
N ALA A 136 11.85 -7.32 -6.50
CA ALA A 136 10.72 -6.45 -6.24
C ALA A 136 9.99 -6.89 -4.96
N ARG A 137 9.66 -5.96 -4.07
CA ARG A 137 9.11 -6.25 -2.75
C ARG A 137 8.28 -5.08 -2.20
N CYS A 138 7.27 -5.37 -1.39
CA CYS A 138 6.55 -4.40 -0.55
C CYS A 138 6.57 -4.87 0.92
N GLY A 139 6.19 -3.99 1.84
CA GLY A 139 6.20 -4.30 3.28
C GLY A 139 7.59 -4.61 3.84
N LEU A 140 8.64 -4.17 3.14
CA LEU A 140 10.04 -4.33 3.56
C LEU A 140 10.41 -3.32 4.66
N GLY A 141 11.41 -3.65 5.45
CA GLY A 141 12.09 -2.70 6.32
C GLY A 141 13.33 -2.13 5.64
N VAL A 142 13.65 -0.86 5.91
CA VAL A 142 14.85 -0.22 5.39
C VAL A 142 15.63 0.43 6.53
N ALA A 143 16.95 0.27 6.51
CA ALA A 143 17.87 0.86 7.48
C ALA A 143 19.11 1.45 6.78
N VAL A 144 19.71 2.45 7.41
CA VAL A 144 21.01 3.00 7.00
C VAL A 144 22.05 2.72 8.07
N LEU A 145 23.09 2.00 7.72
CA LEU A 145 24.18 1.66 8.62
C LEU A 145 25.52 1.84 7.90
N ARG A 146 26.43 2.62 8.51
CA ARG A 146 27.77 2.90 7.96
C ARG A 146 27.76 3.44 6.52
N GLY A 147 26.77 4.27 6.20
CA GLY A 147 26.61 4.88 4.87
C GLY A 147 26.04 3.95 3.79
N MET A 148 25.67 2.71 4.15
CA MET A 148 25.01 1.75 3.27
C MET A 148 23.51 1.68 3.55
N VAL A 149 22.70 1.40 2.53
CA VAL A 149 21.25 1.21 2.67
C VAL A 149 20.93 -0.28 2.63
N TYR A 150 20.20 -0.78 3.63
CA TYR A 150 19.79 -2.17 3.73
C TYR A 150 18.29 -2.28 3.49
N ALA A 151 17.89 -3.11 2.54
CA ALA A 151 16.50 -3.49 2.25
C ALA A 151 16.26 -4.91 2.76
N ILE A 152 15.37 -5.06 3.75
CA ILE A 152 15.26 -6.27 4.58
C ILE A 152 13.83 -6.82 4.49
N GLY A 153 13.71 -8.10 4.12
CA GLY A 153 12.43 -8.80 4.09
C GLY A 153 11.44 -8.23 3.08
N GLY A 154 10.17 -8.17 3.45
CA GLY A 154 9.06 -7.82 2.58
C GLY A 154 8.47 -9.03 1.86
N GLU A 155 7.55 -8.78 0.94
CA GLU A 155 6.87 -9.81 0.18
C GLU A 155 6.63 -9.43 -1.29
N LYS A 156 6.39 -10.46 -2.10
CA LYS A 156 5.92 -10.34 -3.48
C LYS A 156 5.04 -11.53 -3.82
N ASP A 157 3.84 -11.28 -4.34
CA ASP A 157 2.93 -12.32 -4.82
C ASP A 157 2.70 -13.43 -3.76
N SER A 158 2.50 -13.02 -2.50
CA SER A 158 2.37 -13.89 -1.31
C SER A 158 3.62 -14.68 -0.90
N MET A 159 4.75 -14.49 -1.59
CA MET A 159 6.05 -15.00 -1.14
C MET A 159 6.71 -13.99 -0.20
N ILE A 160 6.95 -14.40 1.04
CA ILE A 160 7.61 -13.58 2.06
C ILE A 160 9.11 -13.85 2.00
N PHE A 161 9.90 -12.78 2.06
CA PHE A 161 11.36 -12.85 1.93
C PHE A 161 12.06 -12.77 3.29
N ASP A 162 13.15 -13.53 3.41
CA ASP A 162 14.16 -13.48 4.46
C ASP A 162 15.42 -12.72 4.01
N CYS A 163 15.59 -12.55 2.69
CA CYS A 163 16.78 -11.97 2.11
C CYS A 163 16.95 -10.49 2.45
N THR A 164 18.22 -10.10 2.61
CA THR A 164 18.65 -8.72 2.81
C THR A 164 19.53 -8.29 1.65
N GLU A 165 19.20 -7.14 1.06
CA GLU A 165 20.01 -6.49 0.03
C GLU A 165 20.66 -5.23 0.60
N CYS A 166 21.94 -5.02 0.32
CA CYS A 166 22.74 -3.88 0.74
C CYS A 166 23.12 -3.05 -0.50
N TYR A 167 22.76 -1.77 -0.50
CA TYR A 167 23.14 -0.80 -1.52
C TYR A 167 24.30 0.05 -1.04
N ASP A 168 25.32 0.10 -1.88
CA ASP A 168 26.45 1.00 -1.74
C ASP A 168 26.24 2.24 -2.63
N PRO A 169 26.05 3.44 -2.04
CA PRO A 169 25.84 4.67 -2.81
C PRO A 169 27.05 5.10 -3.65
N VAL A 170 28.26 4.66 -3.30
CA VAL A 170 29.51 4.97 -4.01
C VAL A 170 29.61 4.14 -5.29
N THR A 171 29.45 2.82 -5.17
CA THR A 171 29.51 1.90 -6.33
C THR A 171 28.18 1.83 -7.10
N LYS A 172 27.08 2.30 -6.50
CA LYS A 172 25.71 2.27 -7.02
C LYS A 172 25.22 0.85 -7.32
N GLN A 173 25.68 -0.13 -6.55
CA GLN A 173 25.32 -1.52 -6.72
C GLN A 173 24.57 -2.05 -5.49
N TRP A 174 23.62 -2.93 -5.75
CA TRP A 174 23.02 -3.77 -4.73
C TRP A 174 23.82 -5.06 -4.60
N THR A 175 23.96 -5.56 -3.38
CA THR A 175 24.62 -6.84 -3.07
C THR A 175 23.77 -7.60 -2.06
N THR A 176 23.76 -8.93 -2.14
CA THR A 176 23.07 -9.75 -1.14
C THR A 176 24.00 -10.00 0.04
N VAL A 177 23.49 -9.76 1.25
CA VAL A 177 24.15 -10.10 2.52
C VAL A 177 23.41 -11.27 3.18
N ALA A 178 23.80 -11.69 4.38
CA ALA A 178 23.14 -12.81 5.04
C ALA A 178 21.61 -12.60 5.18
N SER A 179 20.86 -13.68 4.98
CA SER A 179 19.42 -13.72 5.18
C SER A 179 19.06 -13.79 6.67
N MET A 180 17.89 -13.24 7.01
CA MET A 180 17.28 -13.44 8.32
C MET A 180 16.99 -14.93 8.57
N ASN A 181 16.84 -15.31 9.84
CA ASN A 181 16.47 -16.67 10.23
C ASN A 181 15.00 -16.97 9.89
N HIS A 182 14.14 -15.94 9.87
CA HIS A 182 12.74 -16.06 9.50
C HIS A 182 12.38 -15.04 8.41
N PRO A 183 11.63 -15.45 7.36
CA PRO A 183 11.09 -14.51 6.38
C PRO A 183 10.04 -13.62 7.03
N ARG A 184 10.04 -12.32 6.71
CA ARG A 184 9.16 -11.32 7.37
C ARG A 184 8.68 -10.26 6.39
N CYS A 185 7.39 -9.90 6.44
CA CYS A 185 6.84 -8.68 5.84
C CYS A 185 6.07 -7.85 6.89
N GLY A 186 5.93 -6.54 6.66
CA GLY A 186 5.33 -5.62 7.62
C GLY A 186 6.10 -5.53 8.95
N LEU A 187 7.41 -5.77 8.90
CA LEU A 187 8.32 -5.76 10.05
C LEU A 187 8.77 -4.34 10.42
N GLY A 188 9.19 -4.16 11.67
CA GLY A 188 9.88 -2.96 12.13
C GLY A 188 11.38 -3.13 11.97
N VAL A 189 12.07 -2.13 11.39
CA VAL A 189 13.53 -2.13 11.25
C VAL A 189 14.11 -0.82 11.77
N CYS A 190 15.17 -0.90 12.56
CA CYS A 190 15.95 0.26 13.00
C CYS A 190 17.41 -0.11 13.23
N VAL A 191 18.28 0.90 13.30
CA VAL A 191 19.69 0.74 13.65
C VAL A 191 19.89 1.16 15.09
N CYS A 192 20.55 0.34 15.90
CA CYS A 192 20.89 0.66 17.28
C CYS A 192 22.24 0.06 17.64
N TYR A 193 23.10 0.84 18.32
CA TYR A 193 24.47 0.43 18.70
C TYR A 193 25.30 -0.20 17.57
N GLY A 194 25.17 0.31 16.33
CA GLY A 194 25.94 -0.17 15.18
C GLY A 194 25.48 -1.48 14.56
N ALA A 195 24.32 -2.00 14.96
CA ALA A 195 23.69 -3.20 14.40
C ALA A 195 22.28 -2.87 13.88
N ILE A 196 21.77 -3.70 12.96
CA ILE A 196 20.39 -3.58 12.47
C ILE A 196 19.49 -4.53 13.26
N TYR A 197 18.35 -4.04 13.73
CA TYR A 197 17.35 -4.84 14.41
C TYR A 197 16.11 -4.99 13.51
N ALA A 198 15.66 -6.23 13.32
CA ALA A 198 14.42 -6.58 12.65
C ALA A 198 13.46 -7.18 13.68
N LEU A 199 12.29 -6.56 13.85
CA LEU A 199 11.31 -6.89 14.88
C LEU A 199 10.00 -7.35 14.25
N GLY A 200 9.44 -8.43 14.79
CA GLY A 200 8.07 -8.87 14.51
C GLY A 200 7.79 -9.12 13.03
N GLY A 201 6.62 -8.67 12.56
CA GLY A 201 6.18 -8.86 11.18
C GLY A 201 5.44 -10.18 10.96
N TRP A 202 4.80 -10.30 9.80
CA TRP A 202 4.14 -11.51 9.38
C TRP A 202 5.16 -12.50 8.81
N VAL A 203 5.20 -13.72 9.36
CA VAL A 203 6.17 -14.77 8.99
C VAL A 203 5.55 -15.89 8.14
N GLY A 204 4.32 -15.70 7.67
CA GLY A 204 3.61 -16.61 6.75
C GLY A 204 2.42 -17.29 7.40
N ALA A 205 2.66 -18.09 8.45
CA ALA A 205 1.59 -18.78 9.18
C ALA A 205 1.02 -17.96 10.34
N GLU A 206 1.82 -17.06 10.91
CA GLU A 206 1.51 -16.29 12.09
C GLU A 206 2.23 -14.94 12.08
N ILE A 207 1.90 -14.08 13.06
CA ILE A 207 2.66 -12.88 13.34
C ILE A 207 3.82 -13.25 14.27
N GLY A 208 5.04 -13.11 13.77
CA GLY A 208 6.24 -13.34 14.56
C GLY A 208 6.40 -12.30 15.66
N ASN A 209 7.03 -12.68 16.77
CA ASN A 209 7.49 -11.76 17.81
C ASN A 209 9.00 -11.77 17.98
N THR A 210 9.74 -12.61 17.27
CA THR A 210 11.20 -12.67 17.38
C THR A 210 11.85 -11.36 16.93
N ILE A 211 12.93 -11.01 17.63
CA ILE A 211 13.82 -9.88 17.33
C ILE A 211 15.13 -10.48 16.79
N GLU A 212 15.49 -10.09 15.58
CA GLU A 212 16.76 -10.50 14.96
C GLU A 212 17.70 -9.30 14.86
N ARG A 213 18.98 -9.52 15.18
CA ARG A 213 20.05 -8.53 15.08
C ARG A 213 21.02 -8.94 13.97
N PHE A 214 21.27 -8.04 13.04
CA PHE A 214 22.31 -8.17 12.02
C PHE A 214 23.58 -7.48 12.47
N ASP A 215 24.66 -8.26 12.51
CA ASP A 215 26.01 -7.74 12.66
C ASP A 215 26.66 -7.59 11.27
N PRO A 216 26.99 -6.36 10.83
CA PRO A 216 27.61 -6.13 9.53
C PRO A 216 29.07 -6.63 9.46
N ASP A 217 29.78 -6.76 10.58
CA ASP A 217 31.16 -7.22 10.63
C ASP A 217 31.24 -8.75 10.49
N GLU A 218 30.30 -9.46 11.13
CA GLU A 218 30.17 -10.92 10.99
C GLU A 218 29.34 -11.34 9.77
N ASN A 219 28.62 -10.40 9.14
CA ASN A 219 27.62 -10.66 8.11
C ASN A 219 26.66 -11.77 8.52
N LYS A 220 26.01 -11.60 9.68
CA LYS A 220 25.17 -12.63 10.28
C LYS A 220 23.97 -12.05 11.02
N TRP A 221 22.84 -12.74 10.90
CA TRP A 221 21.65 -12.51 11.71
C TRP A 221 21.60 -13.47 12.90
N GLU A 222 21.27 -12.95 14.08
CA GLU A 222 20.99 -13.75 15.27
C GLU A 222 19.67 -13.35 15.94
N VAL A 223 18.93 -14.34 16.45
CA VAL A 223 17.73 -14.09 17.26
C VAL A 223 18.17 -13.68 18.66
N VAL A 224 17.86 -12.44 19.07
CA VAL A 224 18.35 -11.84 20.32
C VAL A 224 17.29 -11.73 21.43
N GLY A 225 16.03 -11.96 21.07
CA GLY A 225 14.90 -11.88 22.00
C GLY A 225 13.55 -11.92 21.29
N ASN A 226 12.50 -11.56 22.02
CA ASN A 226 11.13 -11.49 21.52
C ASN A 226 10.49 -10.16 21.94
N MET A 227 9.54 -9.68 21.13
CA MET A 227 8.62 -8.60 21.45
C MET A 227 7.66 -9.05 22.53
N ALA A 228 7.26 -8.12 23.40
CA ALA A 228 6.22 -8.37 24.40
C ALA A 228 4.86 -8.67 23.75
N VAL A 229 4.57 -8.03 22.61
CA VAL A 229 3.33 -8.20 21.84
C VAL A 229 3.68 -8.40 20.37
N SER A 230 3.29 -9.55 19.81
CA SER A 230 3.37 -9.84 18.37
C SER A 230 2.58 -8.81 17.57
N ARG A 231 3.20 -8.25 16.53
CA ARG A 231 2.56 -7.29 15.64
C ARG A 231 3.25 -7.19 14.28
N TYR A 232 2.50 -6.73 13.29
CA TYR A 232 2.97 -6.39 11.94
C TYR A 232 2.33 -5.06 11.49
N TYR A 233 2.93 -4.45 10.46
CA TYR A 233 2.60 -3.10 9.97
C TYR A 233 2.56 -2.03 11.09
N PHE A 234 3.49 -2.14 12.04
CA PHE A 234 3.71 -1.18 13.12
C PHE A 234 4.82 -0.20 12.75
N GLY A 235 4.90 0.91 13.47
CA GLY A 235 6.00 1.87 13.35
C GLY A 235 7.12 1.53 14.31
N CYS A 236 8.37 1.67 13.85
CA CYS A 236 9.58 1.42 14.62
C CYS A 236 10.56 2.57 14.42
N CYS A 237 11.19 3.04 15.50
CA CYS A 237 12.32 3.97 15.41
C CYS A 237 13.30 3.77 16.56
N GLU A 238 14.54 4.18 16.35
CA GLU A 238 15.54 4.28 17.42
C GLU A 238 15.62 5.75 17.89
N MET A 239 15.82 5.93 19.19
CA MET A 239 16.18 7.22 19.76
C MET A 239 16.95 7.00 21.08
N GLN A 240 18.09 7.67 21.23
CA GLN A 240 18.92 7.64 22.46
C GLN A 240 19.31 6.21 22.93
N GLY A 241 19.55 5.29 21.99
CA GLY A 241 19.94 3.91 22.26
C GLY A 241 18.79 2.98 22.62
N LEU A 242 17.54 3.43 22.49
CA LEU A 242 16.34 2.67 22.76
C LEU A 242 15.52 2.47 21.48
N ILE A 243 14.85 1.32 21.39
CA ILE A 243 14.00 0.97 20.24
C ILE A 243 12.55 1.14 20.63
N TYR A 244 11.83 1.98 19.90
CA TYR A 244 10.44 2.32 20.15
C TYR A 244 9.53 1.64 19.14
N VAL A 245 8.44 1.03 19.63
CA VAL A 245 7.47 0.28 18.84
C VAL A 245 6.08 0.84 19.06
N ILE A 246 5.41 1.23 17.98
CA ILE A 246 4.17 2.02 18.01
C ILE A 246 3.12 1.39 17.09
N GLY A 247 1.92 1.12 17.62
CA GLY A 247 0.78 0.67 16.83
C GLY A 247 0.97 -0.68 16.15
N GLY A 248 0.42 -0.83 14.94
CA GLY A 248 0.38 -2.08 14.17
C GLY A 248 -0.86 -2.92 14.43
N ILE A 249 -0.86 -4.13 13.90
CA ILE A 249 -1.98 -5.09 14.01
C ILE A 249 -1.54 -6.25 14.89
N SER A 250 -2.37 -6.62 15.87
CA SER A 250 -2.13 -7.76 16.77
C SER A 250 -2.57 -9.10 16.17
N ASN A 251 -2.34 -10.20 16.91
CA ASN A 251 -2.80 -11.55 16.55
C ASN A 251 -4.32 -11.66 16.40
N GLU A 252 -5.07 -10.81 17.09
CA GLU A 252 -6.53 -10.74 17.02
C GLU A 252 -7.02 -9.97 15.78
N GLY A 253 -6.10 -9.44 14.96
CA GLY A 253 -6.44 -8.62 13.80
C GLY A 253 -6.87 -7.20 14.15
N ILE A 254 -6.56 -6.73 15.37
CA ILE A 254 -6.98 -5.42 15.89
C ILE A 254 -5.84 -4.41 15.76
N GLU A 255 -6.14 -3.19 15.32
CA GLU A 255 -5.16 -2.10 15.33
C GLU A 255 -4.84 -1.66 16.76
N LEU A 256 -3.56 -1.54 17.03
CA LEU A 256 -3.02 -1.18 18.32
C LEU A 256 -2.86 0.34 18.42
N ARG A 257 -3.05 0.83 19.64
CA ARG A 257 -2.60 2.16 20.08
C ARG A 257 -1.40 2.07 21.04
N SER A 258 -0.94 0.84 21.32
CA SER A 258 0.14 0.60 22.27
C SER A 258 1.44 1.23 21.78
N PHE A 259 2.20 1.71 22.74
CA PHE A 259 3.50 2.31 22.58
C PHE A 259 4.43 1.66 23.60
N GLU A 260 5.50 1.05 23.13
CA GLU A 260 6.42 0.28 23.97
C GLU A 260 7.85 0.60 23.60
N VAL A 261 8.74 0.53 24.59
CA VAL A 261 10.18 0.72 24.41
C VAL A 261 10.93 -0.54 24.78
N TYR A 262 11.92 -0.87 23.98
CA TYR A 262 12.87 -1.96 24.18
C TYR A 262 14.26 -1.40 24.43
N ASP A 263 14.85 -1.81 25.55
CA ASP A 263 16.25 -1.57 25.85
C ASP A 263 17.08 -2.78 25.37
N PRO A 264 17.88 -2.65 24.31
CA PRO A 264 18.68 -3.75 23.77
C PRO A 264 19.83 -4.19 24.70
N LEU A 265 20.27 -3.35 25.65
CA LEU A 265 21.31 -3.69 26.61
C LEU A 265 20.75 -4.55 27.75
N SER A 266 19.64 -4.12 28.35
CA SER A 266 19.00 -4.88 29.43
C SER A 266 18.04 -5.96 28.94
N LYS A 267 17.71 -5.96 27.64
CA LYS A 267 16.76 -6.86 26.97
C LYS A 267 15.36 -6.80 27.58
N ARG A 268 14.95 -5.63 28.08
CA ARG A 268 13.64 -5.43 28.73
C ARG A 268 12.73 -4.58 27.86
N TRP A 269 11.45 -4.94 27.89
CA TRP A 269 10.36 -4.14 27.35
C TRP A 269 9.73 -3.32 28.48
N SER A 270 9.29 -2.11 28.16
CA SER A 270 8.52 -1.26 29.07
C SER A 270 7.38 -0.59 28.32
N PRO A 271 6.14 -0.63 28.83
CA PRO A 271 5.03 0.07 28.22
C PRO A 271 5.16 1.58 28.46
N LEU A 272 4.73 2.36 27.48
CA LEU A 272 4.62 3.81 27.54
C LEU A 272 3.15 4.25 27.33
N PRO A 273 2.81 5.51 27.64
CA PRO A 273 1.47 6.03 27.43
C PRO A 273 1.00 5.80 25.97
N PRO A 274 -0.18 5.18 25.76
CA PRO A 274 -0.65 4.83 24.42
C PRO A 274 -1.09 6.06 23.62
N MET A 275 -1.09 5.92 22.29
CA MET A 275 -1.68 6.91 21.39
C MET A 275 -3.19 7.09 21.68
N GLY A 276 -3.74 8.25 21.32
CA GLY A 276 -5.18 8.47 21.36
C GLY A 276 -5.90 7.66 20.29
N THR A 277 -5.28 7.50 19.12
CA THR A 277 -5.85 6.81 17.96
C THR A 277 -5.16 5.46 17.72
N ARG A 278 -5.92 4.44 17.35
CA ARG A 278 -5.38 3.14 16.89
C ARG A 278 -4.87 3.29 15.46
N ARG A 279 -3.67 2.75 15.17
CA ARG A 279 -3.01 2.93 13.89
C ARG A 279 -2.24 1.68 13.47
N ALA A 280 -2.55 1.14 12.30
CA ALA A 280 -1.70 0.22 11.54
C ALA A 280 -1.18 0.91 10.27
N TYR A 281 -0.15 0.36 9.62
CA TYR A 281 0.42 0.94 8.39
C TYR A 281 0.85 2.42 8.54
N LEU A 282 1.16 2.83 9.76
CA LEU A 282 1.56 4.20 10.08
C LEU A 282 3.03 4.45 9.72
N GLY A 283 3.35 5.71 9.46
CA GLY A 283 4.73 6.16 9.46
C GLY A 283 5.17 6.60 10.84
N VAL A 284 6.42 6.33 11.20
CA VAL A 284 7.02 6.81 12.44
C VAL A 284 8.38 7.44 12.17
N ALA A 285 8.66 8.56 12.83
CA ALA A 285 9.98 9.18 12.82
C ALA A 285 10.27 9.89 14.15
N ALA A 286 11.53 9.85 14.57
CA ALA A 286 12.04 10.66 15.66
C ALA A 286 12.55 12.00 15.11
N LEU A 287 12.15 13.11 15.74
CA LEU A 287 12.56 14.47 15.38
C LEU A 287 12.47 15.39 16.60
N ASN A 288 13.54 16.14 16.88
CA ASN A 288 13.62 17.11 17.99
C ASN A 288 13.20 16.49 19.34
N ASP A 289 13.85 15.38 19.71
CA ASP A 289 13.59 14.61 20.96
C ASP A 289 12.14 14.17 21.16
N CYS A 290 11.39 14.03 20.06
CA CYS A 290 10.00 13.60 20.06
C CYS A 290 9.80 12.52 19.01
N ILE A 291 8.78 11.69 19.22
CA ILE A 291 8.40 10.65 18.26
C ILE A 291 7.05 11.01 17.64
N TYR A 292 6.98 10.97 16.32
CA TYR A 292 5.77 11.27 15.56
C TYR A 292 5.17 9.99 15.01
N SER A 293 3.87 9.81 15.19
CA SER A 293 3.04 8.80 14.51
C SER A 293 2.16 9.49 13.47
N ILE A 294 2.34 9.11 12.21
CA ILE A 294 1.81 9.84 11.06
C ILE A 294 0.87 8.94 10.25
N GLY A 295 -0.38 9.38 10.10
CA GLY A 295 -1.41 8.70 9.34
C GLY A 295 -1.61 7.24 9.76
N GLY A 296 -1.73 6.34 8.78
CA GLY A 296 -1.99 4.93 8.99
C GLY A 296 -3.43 4.56 8.63
N TRP A 297 -3.89 3.42 9.13
CA TRP A 297 -5.21 2.88 8.89
C TRP A 297 -5.85 2.41 10.20
N ASN A 298 -7.17 2.58 10.32
CA ASN A 298 -7.98 1.90 11.30
C ASN A 298 -9.39 1.60 10.74
N GLU A 299 -10.10 0.67 11.37
CA GLU A 299 -11.44 0.24 10.93
C GLU A 299 -12.47 1.38 10.92
N THR A 300 -12.34 2.35 11.82
CA THR A 300 -13.36 3.39 12.02
C THR A 300 -13.24 4.58 11.07
N GLN A 301 -12.05 4.86 10.54
CA GLN A 301 -11.75 6.08 9.77
C GLN A 301 -11.02 5.78 8.46
N ASP A 302 -10.82 4.51 8.11
CA ASP A 302 -9.98 4.08 6.99
C ASP A 302 -8.57 4.69 7.06
N ALA A 303 -8.10 5.32 5.97
CA ALA A 303 -6.81 5.98 5.92
C ALA A 303 -6.84 7.27 6.74
N LEU A 304 -5.85 7.42 7.61
CA LEU A 304 -5.71 8.54 8.52
C LEU A 304 -4.83 9.62 7.91
N HIS A 305 -5.21 10.88 8.12
CA HIS A 305 -4.38 12.05 7.87
C HIS A 305 -3.86 12.69 9.16
N THR A 306 -4.36 12.25 10.32
CA THR A 306 -4.01 12.79 11.64
C THR A 306 -2.60 12.38 12.06
N VAL A 307 -1.98 13.24 12.87
CA VAL A 307 -0.61 13.08 13.34
C VAL A 307 -0.57 13.29 14.84
N GLU A 308 0.07 12.38 15.56
CA GLU A 308 0.30 12.49 16.99
C GLU A 308 1.80 12.54 17.26
N LYS A 309 2.19 13.38 18.22
CA LYS A 309 3.57 13.55 18.66
C LYS A 309 3.66 13.15 20.13
N TYR A 310 4.56 12.24 20.47
CA TYR A 310 4.89 11.95 21.85
C TYR A 310 5.97 12.90 22.35
N SER A 311 5.65 13.64 23.41
CA SER A 311 6.60 14.47 24.15
C SER A 311 7.09 13.70 25.37
N PHE A 312 8.41 13.52 25.47
CA PHE A 312 9.03 12.90 26.65
C PHE A 312 9.05 13.85 27.86
N GLU A 313 9.03 15.15 27.63
CA GLU A 313 8.93 16.14 28.72
C GLU A 313 7.56 16.13 29.39
N GLU A 314 6.49 15.95 28.59
CA GLU A 314 5.11 15.93 29.09
C GLU A 314 4.57 14.51 29.31
N GLU A 315 5.34 13.49 28.94
CA GLU A 315 4.98 12.07 28.94
C GLU A 315 3.62 11.76 28.31
N LYS A 316 3.25 12.47 27.24
CA LYS A 316 1.94 12.31 26.58
C LYS A 316 2.00 12.46 25.07
N TRP A 317 1.01 11.88 24.40
CA TRP A 317 0.73 12.14 23.00
C TRP A 317 -0.08 13.43 22.84
N VAL A 318 0.34 14.28 21.90
CA VAL A 318 -0.33 15.52 21.52
C VAL A 318 -0.61 15.48 20.02
N GLN A 319 -1.84 15.80 19.63
CA GLN A 319 -2.18 15.92 18.22
C GLN A 319 -1.58 17.22 17.65
N VAL A 320 -0.91 17.11 16.51
CA VAL A 320 -0.35 18.24 15.75
C VAL A 320 -1.12 18.40 14.43
N ALA A 321 -0.74 19.36 13.59
CA ALA A 321 -1.40 19.57 12.31
C ALA A 321 -1.46 18.28 11.49
N SER A 322 -2.64 18.02 10.93
CA SER A 322 -2.88 16.85 10.08
C SER A 322 -2.35 17.07 8.67
N MET A 323 -1.98 15.98 8.00
CA MET A 323 -1.66 15.97 6.56
C MET A 323 -2.89 16.41 5.75
N LYS A 324 -2.65 16.88 4.51
CA LYS A 324 -3.72 17.25 3.59
C LYS A 324 -4.42 16.03 3.01
N VAL A 325 -3.68 14.96 2.77
CA VAL A 325 -4.20 13.72 2.18
C VAL A 325 -4.13 12.59 3.22
N PRO A 326 -5.20 11.81 3.43
CA PRO A 326 -5.16 10.61 4.25
C PRO A 326 -4.33 9.51 3.58
N ARG A 327 -3.45 8.86 4.35
CA ARG A 327 -2.48 7.90 3.83
C ARG A 327 -2.37 6.71 4.78
N ALA A 328 -2.24 5.51 4.22
CA ALA A 328 -1.75 4.33 4.93
C ALA A 328 -0.58 3.70 4.15
N GLY A 329 0.37 3.07 4.84
CA GLY A 329 1.55 2.46 4.22
C GLY A 329 2.44 3.49 3.52
N MET A 330 2.53 4.70 4.07
CA MET A 330 3.41 5.75 3.53
C MET A 330 4.84 5.57 4.03
N CYS A 331 5.79 6.20 3.35
CA CYS A 331 7.15 6.31 3.86
C CYS A 331 7.29 7.62 4.63
N VAL A 332 7.95 7.58 5.79
CA VAL A 332 8.18 8.75 6.64
C VAL A 332 9.63 8.82 7.07
N VAL A 333 10.23 10.01 6.98
CA VAL A 333 11.59 10.23 7.45
C VAL A 333 11.82 11.67 7.92
N ALA A 334 12.71 11.85 8.90
CA ALA A 334 13.14 13.16 9.36
C ALA A 334 14.42 13.60 8.63
N VAL A 335 14.41 14.80 8.04
CA VAL A 335 15.58 15.39 7.34
C VAL A 335 15.61 16.89 7.62
N ASN A 336 16.78 17.42 7.99
CA ASN A 336 17.01 18.86 8.18
C ASN A 336 15.97 19.55 9.08
N GLY A 337 15.53 18.90 10.16
CA GLY A 337 14.56 19.47 11.08
C GLY A 337 13.09 19.38 10.64
N LEU A 338 12.81 18.69 9.52
CA LEU A 338 11.48 18.54 8.93
C LEU A 338 11.11 17.05 8.82
N LEU A 339 9.80 16.75 8.76
CA LEU A 339 9.32 15.39 8.44
C LEU A 339 8.85 15.36 6.99
N TYR A 340 9.30 14.37 6.24
CA TYR A 340 8.87 14.10 4.88
C TYR A 340 7.97 12.87 4.88
N VAL A 341 6.84 12.97 4.20
CA VAL A 341 5.90 11.88 3.97
C VAL A 341 5.75 11.69 2.47
N SER A 342 5.96 10.47 1.97
CA SER A 342 5.82 10.16 0.54
C SER A 342 4.97 8.93 0.31
N GLY A 343 4.07 9.04 -0.67
CA GLY A 343 3.23 7.94 -1.13
C GLY A 343 2.18 7.49 -0.12
N GLY A 344 1.95 6.18 -0.07
CA GLY A 344 0.88 5.54 0.69
C GLY A 344 -0.35 5.25 -0.18
N ARG A 345 -1.35 4.61 0.42
CA ARG A 345 -2.68 4.39 -0.16
C ARG A 345 -3.68 5.32 0.49
N SER A 346 -4.53 5.94 -0.33
CA SER A 346 -5.69 6.69 0.15
C SER A 346 -6.85 5.74 0.41
N SER A 347 -7.79 6.13 1.28
CA SER A 347 -9.09 5.49 1.37
C SER A 347 -9.81 5.59 0.02
N SER A 348 -10.41 4.49 -0.43
CA SER A 348 -11.32 4.48 -1.57
C SER A 348 -12.70 4.91 -1.09
N HIS A 349 -13.05 6.17 -1.28
CA HIS A 349 -14.46 6.57 -1.21
C HIS A 349 -15.08 6.36 -2.60
N ASP A 350 -16.28 5.77 -2.65
CA ASP A 350 -17.10 5.54 -3.87
C ASP A 350 -16.71 4.41 -4.83
N PHE A 351 -16.54 3.17 -4.33
CA PHE A 351 -16.39 1.95 -5.16
C PHE A 351 -15.21 1.96 -6.16
N LEU A 352 -14.29 2.91 -6.04
CA LEU A 352 -13.03 2.95 -6.78
C LEU A 352 -12.06 1.93 -6.20
N ALA A 353 -11.18 1.36 -7.04
CA ALA A 353 -10.06 0.60 -6.54
C ALA A 353 -9.16 1.52 -5.69
N PRO A 354 -8.63 1.07 -4.54
CA PRO A 354 -7.67 1.84 -3.76
C PRO A 354 -6.51 2.29 -4.64
N GLY A 355 -6.27 3.60 -4.70
CA GLY A 355 -5.18 4.19 -5.46
C GLY A 355 -3.94 4.38 -4.57
N THR A 356 -2.77 4.06 -5.11
CA THR A 356 -1.50 4.47 -4.51
C THR A 356 -1.23 5.94 -4.82
N LEU A 357 -0.51 6.61 -3.93
CA LEU A 357 -0.18 8.02 -4.04
C LEU A 357 1.28 8.18 -4.48
N ASP A 358 1.54 9.23 -5.25
CA ASP A 358 2.86 9.75 -5.61
C ASP A 358 3.20 11.05 -4.86
N SER A 359 2.18 11.71 -4.32
CA SER A 359 2.32 13.00 -3.63
C SER A 359 3.20 12.92 -2.38
N VAL A 360 3.91 14.03 -2.13
CA VAL A 360 4.86 14.19 -1.03
C VAL A 360 4.49 15.42 -0.22
N GLU A 361 4.45 15.28 1.10
CA GLU A 361 4.15 16.38 2.03
C GLU A 361 5.29 16.53 3.04
N VAL A 362 5.60 17.78 3.41
CA VAL A 362 6.65 18.14 4.36
C VAL A 362 6.03 18.88 5.53
N TYR A 363 6.31 18.41 6.74
CA TYR A 363 5.89 19.04 7.97
C TYR A 363 7.02 19.84 8.61
N ASN A 364 6.69 21.07 8.98
CA ASN A 364 7.57 21.92 9.77
C ASN A 364 7.07 21.97 11.23
N PRO A 365 7.83 21.42 12.19
CA PRO A 365 7.43 21.42 13.60
C PRO A 365 7.42 22.81 14.26
N HIS A 366 8.08 23.81 13.68
CA HIS A 366 8.10 25.17 14.23
C HIS A 366 6.82 25.95 13.90
N SER A 367 6.28 25.75 12.70
CA SER A 367 5.04 26.41 12.26
C SER A 367 3.80 25.54 12.43
N ASP A 368 3.96 24.25 12.73
CA ASP A 368 2.88 23.26 12.80
C ASP A 368 2.06 23.22 11.50
N THR A 369 2.73 23.07 10.36
CA THR A 369 2.08 23.11 9.04
C THR A 369 2.67 22.12 8.05
N TRP A 370 1.80 21.56 7.20
CA TRP A 370 2.15 20.71 6.07
C TRP A 370 2.19 21.45 4.73
N THR A 371 3.26 21.27 3.97
CA THR A 371 3.44 21.82 2.62
C THR A 371 3.61 20.68 1.61
N ALA A 372 2.89 20.75 0.48
CA ALA A 372 3.06 19.78 -0.60
C ALA A 372 4.28 20.18 -1.45
N ILE A 373 5.10 19.20 -1.82
CA ILE A 373 6.29 19.39 -2.67
C ILE A 373 6.20 18.48 -3.91
N GLY A 374 7.27 18.41 -4.69
CA GLY A 374 7.32 17.62 -5.92
C GLY A 374 6.99 16.13 -5.69
N ASN A 375 6.11 15.59 -6.54
CA ASN A 375 5.66 14.20 -6.49
C ASN A 375 6.78 13.22 -6.85
N MET A 376 6.71 12.02 -6.30
CA MET A 376 7.48 10.86 -6.74
C MET A 376 7.24 10.57 -8.23
N ILE A 377 8.17 9.86 -8.87
CA ILE A 377 8.03 9.45 -10.28
C ILE A 377 6.95 8.37 -10.40
N THR A 378 6.88 7.47 -9.43
CA THR A 378 5.95 6.34 -9.41
C THR A 378 5.11 6.33 -8.14
N SER A 379 3.78 6.28 -8.27
CA SER A 379 2.87 6.11 -7.13
C SER A 379 3.05 4.76 -6.46
N ARG A 380 3.12 4.74 -5.13
CA ARG A 380 3.46 3.51 -4.37
C ARG A 380 2.97 3.59 -2.92
N CYS A 381 2.79 2.43 -2.30
CA CYS A 381 2.63 2.28 -0.85
C CYS A 381 3.49 1.12 -0.35
N GLU A 382 3.66 1.04 0.97
CA GLU A 382 4.38 -0.02 1.67
C GLU A 382 5.83 -0.19 1.17
N GLY A 383 6.43 0.93 0.76
CA GLY A 383 7.85 1.03 0.47
C GLY A 383 8.68 1.36 1.72
N GLY A 384 9.99 1.27 1.59
CA GLY A 384 10.93 1.75 2.61
C GLY A 384 11.58 3.07 2.20
N VAL A 385 12.02 3.84 3.19
CA VAL A 385 12.76 5.10 2.99
C VAL A 385 14.02 5.12 3.84
N ALA A 386 15.06 5.72 3.30
CA ALA A 386 16.35 5.92 3.93
C ALA A 386 16.87 7.32 3.62
N VAL A 387 17.71 7.85 4.50
CA VAL A 387 18.42 9.12 4.32
C VAL A 387 19.91 8.86 4.50
N LEU A 388 20.70 9.37 3.57
CA LEU A 388 22.16 9.21 3.52
C LEU A 388 22.87 10.51 3.83
#